data_AF-A0AAU7CGN0-F1
#
_entry.id   AF-A0AAU7CGN0-F1
#
_cell.length_a   1.000
_cell.length_b   1.000
_cell.length_c   1.000
_cell.angle_alpha   90.00
_cell.angle_beta   90.00
_cell.angle_gamma   90.00
#
_symmetry.space_group_name_H-M   'P 1'
#
loop_
_entity.id
_entity.type
_entity.pdbx_description
1 polymer ?
#
loop_
_entity_poly.entity_id
_entity_poly.type
_entity_poly.pdbx_seq_one_letter_code
_entity_poly.pdbx_strand_id
1 'polypeptide(L)'
;MLKINLTAKEKANLTTCRRFGLGDMLILVAGTAISLALSRILFPLFRASLSSVPFDKFSGLSDLWDYLSTRPEVALAPVFFASFGLIVLNLVGSLAFVLMRLRKPRPPMGHVLLQPGMVAVEAMLAGLVIGVGFVVLDVAAVFGMLALSSAVLVAWTALALIGRWRPEHGWIDRFGRALGVCWCLLIPVYLVLVVVFW
;
A
#
# COMPACT_ATOMS: atom_id res chain seq x y z
N MET A 1 -9.51 8.05 36.29
CA MET A 1 -8.33 7.33 35.74
C MET A 1 -7.78 6.39 36.80
N LEU A 2 -7.96 5.07 36.65
CA LEU A 2 -7.36 4.06 37.53
C LEU A 2 -5.89 3.87 37.14
N LYS A 3 -4.95 4.19 38.05
CA LYS A 3 -3.53 3.85 37.87
C LYS A 3 -3.34 2.38 38.27
N ILE A 4 -3.31 1.49 37.28
CA ILE A 4 -2.93 0.08 37.50
C ILE A 4 -1.41 0.05 37.72
N ASN A 5 -0.97 -0.29 38.93
CA ASN A 5 0.45 -0.48 39.24
C ASN A 5 0.92 -1.83 38.70
N LEU A 6 1.40 -1.84 37.46
CA LEU A 6 2.06 -3.00 36.86
C LEU A 6 3.40 -3.25 37.54
N THR A 7 3.66 -4.52 37.85
CA THR A 7 4.94 -5.00 38.39
C THR A 7 6.10 -4.71 37.42
N ALA A 8 7.33 -4.59 37.93
CA ALA A 8 8.51 -4.38 37.09
C ALA A 8 8.67 -5.47 36.01
N LYS A 9 8.24 -6.71 36.32
CA LYS A 9 8.22 -7.84 35.40
C LYS A 9 7.21 -7.65 34.26
N GLU A 10 6.02 -7.12 34.54
CA GLU A 10 5.03 -6.78 33.52
C GLU A 10 5.49 -5.62 32.65
N LYS A 11 6.14 -4.60 33.23
CA LYS A 11 6.75 -3.50 32.46
C LYS A 11 7.86 -4.00 31.53
N ALA A 12 8.70 -4.93 31.99
CA ALA A 12 9.75 -5.54 31.18
C ALA A 12 9.19 -6.43 30.06
N ASN A 13 8.07 -7.12 30.30
CA ASN A 13 7.41 -7.89 29.24
C ASN A 13 6.77 -7.00 28.17
N LEU A 14 6.22 -5.84 28.56
CA LEU A 14 5.60 -4.87 27.62
C LEU A 14 6.58 -4.25 26.62
N THR A 15 7.89 -4.24 26.91
CA THR A 15 8.90 -3.65 26.02
C THR A 15 9.52 -4.65 25.05
N THR A 16 9.23 -5.95 25.18
CA THR A 16 9.79 -6.96 24.28
C THR A 16 9.10 -6.92 22.91
N CYS A 17 9.67 -6.15 21.98
CA CYS A 17 9.28 -6.17 20.58
C CYS A 17 9.39 -7.60 20.03
N ARG A 18 8.36 -8.06 19.32
CA ARG A 18 8.38 -9.35 18.63
C ARG A 18 9.51 -9.36 17.60
N ARG A 19 10.43 -10.33 17.72
CA ARG A 19 11.49 -10.55 16.72
C ARG A 19 10.89 -11.07 15.42
N PHE A 20 11.48 -10.66 14.30
CA PHE A 20 11.15 -11.19 12.98
C PHE A 20 11.49 -12.69 12.96
N GLY A 21 10.49 -13.54 12.72
CA GLY A 21 10.65 -14.99 12.70
C GLY A 21 10.44 -15.60 11.32
N LEU A 22 10.80 -16.88 11.17
CA LEU A 22 10.59 -17.64 9.93
C LEU A 22 9.12 -17.59 9.47
N GLY A 23 8.19 -17.68 10.40
CA GLY A 23 6.77 -17.61 10.06
C GLY A 23 6.35 -16.26 9.48
N ASP A 24 6.99 -15.14 9.83
CA ASP A 24 6.68 -13.83 9.25
C ASP A 24 7.24 -13.73 7.84
N MET A 25 8.46 -14.24 7.65
CA MET A 25 9.08 -14.38 6.33
C MET A 25 8.19 -15.20 5.39
N LEU A 26 7.67 -16.34 5.85
CA LEU A 26 6.77 -17.19 5.05
C LEU A 26 5.48 -16.46 4.65
N ILE A 27 4.88 -15.69 5.57
CA ILE A 27 3.67 -14.90 5.27
C ILE A 27 3.99 -13.83 4.22
N LEU A 28 5.11 -13.12 4.34
CA LEU A 28 5.52 -12.11 3.37
C LEU A 28 5.80 -12.71 2.00
N VAL A 29 6.55 -13.82 1.92
CA VAL A 29 6.85 -14.52 0.67
C VAL A 29 5.56 -15.01 0.00
N ALA A 30 4.66 -15.63 0.77
CA ALA A 30 3.37 -16.07 0.25
C ALA A 30 2.52 -14.89 -0.25
N GLY A 31 2.48 -13.79 0.50
CA GLY A 31 1.79 -12.56 0.10
C GLY A 31 2.35 -12.00 -1.21
N THR A 32 3.66 -11.86 -1.33
CA THR A 32 4.30 -11.39 -2.57
C THR A 32 4.04 -12.32 -3.75
N ALA A 33 4.09 -13.65 -3.54
CA ALA A 33 3.79 -14.62 -4.59
C ALA A 33 2.33 -14.49 -5.08
N ILE A 34 1.37 -14.33 -4.16
CA ILE A 34 -0.04 -14.07 -4.50
C ILE A 34 -0.17 -12.75 -5.28
N SER A 35 0.51 -11.69 -4.84
CA SER A 35 0.46 -10.40 -5.54
C SER A 35 0.96 -10.51 -6.98
N LEU A 36 2.12 -11.14 -7.19
CA LEU A 36 2.67 -11.37 -8.53
C LEU A 36 1.75 -12.24 -9.39
N ALA A 37 1.13 -13.27 -8.80
CA ALA A 37 0.17 -14.11 -9.51
C ALA A 37 -1.07 -13.32 -9.96
N LEU A 38 -1.60 -12.45 -9.10
CA LEU A 38 -2.73 -11.57 -9.45
C LEU A 38 -2.35 -10.49 -10.47
N SER A 39 -1.15 -9.92 -10.38
CA SER A 39 -0.65 -8.96 -11.38
C SER A 39 -0.51 -9.54 -12.78
N ARG A 40 -0.35 -10.87 -12.92
CA ARG A 40 -0.32 -11.54 -14.23
C ARG A 40 -1.59 -11.35 -15.05
N ILE A 41 -2.72 -11.03 -14.43
CA ILE A 41 -3.99 -10.76 -15.15
C ILE A 41 -3.80 -9.63 -16.18
N LEU A 42 -2.97 -8.63 -15.88
CA LEU A 42 -2.69 -7.51 -16.78
C LEU A 42 -1.50 -7.76 -17.73
N PHE A 43 -0.79 -8.87 -17.58
CA PHE A 43 0.40 -9.16 -18.39
C PHE A 43 0.12 -9.22 -19.90
N PRO A 44 -1.02 -9.75 -20.40
CA PRO A 44 -1.33 -9.71 -21.83
C PRO A 44 -1.43 -8.29 -22.39
N LEU A 45 -2.07 -7.36 -21.66
CA LEU A 45 -2.20 -5.95 -22.07
C LEU A 45 -0.83 -5.28 -22.12
N PHE A 46 -0.04 -5.45 -21.06
CA PHE A 46 1.33 -4.94 -21.00
C PHE A 46 2.20 -5.51 -22.14
N ARG A 47 2.14 -6.82 -22.37
CA ARG A 47 2.90 -7.49 -23.43
C ARG A 47 2.50 -7.00 -24.82
N ALA A 48 1.20 -6.86 -25.09
CA ALA A 48 0.71 -6.36 -26.37
C ALA A 48 1.25 -4.95 -26.66
N SER A 49 1.17 -4.07 -25.66
CA SER A 49 1.72 -2.72 -25.76
C SER A 49 3.24 -2.70 -25.93
N LEU A 50 3.98 -3.59 -25.27
CA LEU A 50 5.43 -3.62 -25.40
C LEU A 50 5.87 -4.16 -26.77
N SER A 51 5.09 -5.08 -27.34
CA SER A 51 5.35 -5.64 -28.67
C SER A 51 5.07 -4.69 -29.83
N SER A 52 4.30 -3.61 -29.61
CA SER A 52 4.06 -2.59 -30.65
C SER A 52 5.20 -1.59 -30.78
N VAL A 53 6.18 -1.61 -29.88
CA VAL A 53 7.32 -0.68 -29.88
C VAL A 53 8.38 -1.17 -30.88
N PRO A 54 8.69 -0.38 -31.93
CA PRO A 54 9.70 -0.75 -32.92
C PRO A 54 11.11 -0.41 -32.42
N PHE A 55 11.61 -1.19 -31.45
CA PHE A 55 12.91 -0.94 -30.80
C PHE A 55 14.10 -0.90 -31.78
N ASP A 56 13.98 -1.54 -32.94
CA ASP A 56 14.97 -1.56 -34.02
C ASP A 56 15.14 -0.20 -34.71
N LYS A 57 14.15 0.71 -34.58
CA LYS A 57 14.14 2.01 -35.27
C LYS A 57 14.66 3.16 -34.41
N PHE A 58 14.93 2.93 -33.13
CA PHE A 58 15.38 4.00 -32.24
C PHE A 58 16.89 4.14 -32.27
N SER A 59 17.37 5.34 -32.60
CA SER A 59 18.79 5.69 -32.54
C SER A 59 19.20 6.23 -31.17
N GLY A 60 18.23 6.61 -30.32
CA GLY A 60 18.47 7.10 -28.96
C GLY A 60 17.19 7.30 -28.14
N LEU A 61 17.36 7.89 -26.95
CA LEU A 61 16.25 8.16 -26.01
C LEU A 61 15.29 9.24 -26.52
N SER A 62 15.74 10.16 -27.38
CA SER A 62 14.88 11.18 -28.00
C SER A 62 13.82 10.54 -28.88
N ASP A 63 14.20 9.58 -29.74
CA ASP A 63 13.28 8.92 -30.66
C ASP A 63 12.23 8.10 -29.90
N LEU A 64 12.65 7.46 -28.79
CA LEU A 64 11.75 6.77 -27.88
C LEU A 64 10.77 7.74 -27.22
N TRP A 65 11.25 8.91 -26.77
CA TRP A 65 10.40 9.92 -26.13
C TRP A 65 9.38 10.51 -27.12
N ASP A 66 9.80 10.81 -28.34
CA ASP A 66 8.91 11.28 -29.42
C ASP A 66 7.87 10.21 -29.79
N TYR A 67 8.28 8.94 -29.82
CA TYR A 67 7.36 7.83 -30.02
C TYR A 67 6.35 7.70 -28.88
N LEU A 68 6.80 7.71 -27.61
CA LEU A 68 5.93 7.56 -26.44
C LEU A 68 4.98 8.76 -26.26
N SER A 69 5.41 9.97 -26.61
CA SER A 69 4.58 11.18 -26.54
C SER A 69 3.51 11.21 -27.64
N THR A 70 3.77 10.62 -28.80
CA THR A 70 2.77 10.47 -29.89
C THR A 70 1.87 9.24 -29.72
N ARG A 71 2.27 8.28 -28.87
CA ARG A 71 1.56 7.02 -28.60
C ARG A 71 1.32 6.85 -27.09
N PRO A 72 0.47 7.68 -26.47
CA PRO A 72 0.23 7.64 -25.02
C PRO A 72 -0.30 6.27 -24.57
N GLU A 73 -1.03 5.55 -25.40
CA GLU A 73 -1.50 4.19 -25.11
C GLU A 73 -0.34 3.21 -24.81
N VAL A 74 0.80 3.39 -25.49
CA VAL A 74 1.99 2.56 -25.31
C VAL A 74 2.76 2.96 -24.06
N ALA A 75 2.82 4.26 -23.77
CA ALA A 75 3.45 4.79 -22.56
C ALA A 75 2.66 4.47 -21.29
N LEU A 76 1.33 4.48 -21.38
CA LEU A 76 0.43 4.25 -20.25
C LEU A 76 0.34 2.78 -19.84
N ALA A 77 0.56 1.82 -20.73
CA ALA A 77 0.41 0.40 -20.37
C ALA A 77 1.46 -0.10 -19.34
N PRO A 78 2.78 0.20 -19.46
CA PRO A 78 3.77 -0.10 -18.42
C PRO A 78 3.43 0.55 -17.09
N VAL A 79 2.97 1.79 -17.15
CA VAL A 79 2.57 2.58 -15.99
C VAL A 79 1.36 1.96 -15.28
N PHE A 80 0.33 1.59 -16.05
CA PHE A 80 -0.88 0.94 -15.54
C PHE A 80 -0.54 -0.41 -14.94
N PHE A 81 0.30 -1.20 -15.61
CA PHE A 81 0.80 -2.48 -15.12
C PHE A 81 1.56 -2.34 -13.80
N ALA A 82 2.49 -1.38 -13.72
CA ALA A 82 3.26 -1.10 -12.50
C ALA A 82 2.36 -0.59 -11.36
N SER A 83 1.47 0.36 -11.64
CA SER A 83 0.53 0.92 -10.67
C SER A 83 -0.40 -0.15 -10.11
N PHE A 84 -1.00 -0.98 -10.98
CA PHE A 84 -1.85 -2.09 -10.56
C PHE A 84 -1.07 -3.13 -9.77
N GLY A 85 0.15 -3.47 -10.22
CA GLY A 85 1.03 -4.37 -9.49
C GLY A 85 1.33 -3.88 -8.08
N LEU A 86 1.61 -2.58 -7.93
CA LEU A 86 1.81 -1.94 -6.63
C LEU A 86 0.53 -1.93 -5.79
N ILE A 87 -0.64 -1.64 -6.36
CA ILE A 87 -1.92 -1.68 -5.65
C ILE A 87 -2.18 -3.08 -5.09
N VAL A 88 -2.04 -4.10 -5.93
CA VAL A 88 -2.22 -5.51 -5.54
C VAL A 88 -1.18 -5.94 -4.49
N LEU A 89 0.08 -5.52 -4.65
CA LEU A 89 1.13 -5.80 -3.68
C LEU A 89 0.83 -5.17 -2.32
N ASN A 90 0.41 -3.91 -2.31
CA ASN A 90 0.06 -3.21 -1.07
C ASN A 90 -1.20 -3.81 -0.43
N LEU A 91 -2.22 -4.17 -1.21
CA LEU A 91 -3.44 -4.78 -0.70
C LEU A 91 -3.16 -6.12 0.00
N VAL A 92 -2.43 -7.02 -0.68
CA VAL A 92 -2.06 -8.31 -0.09
C VAL A 92 -1.07 -8.13 1.05
N GLY A 93 -0.13 -7.19 0.94
CA GLY A 93 0.81 -6.82 2.00
C GLY A 93 0.10 -6.33 3.28
N SER A 94 -0.98 -5.57 3.14
CA SER A 94 -1.82 -5.14 4.25
C SER A 94 -2.58 -6.30 4.89
N LEU A 95 -3.11 -7.24 4.10
CA LEU A 95 -3.71 -8.47 4.64
C LEU A 95 -2.67 -9.32 5.39
N ALA A 96 -1.47 -9.48 4.80
CA ALA A 96 -0.34 -10.14 5.44
C ALA A 96 0.05 -9.45 6.76
N PHE A 97 0.06 -8.12 6.80
CA PHE A 97 0.29 -7.34 8.02
C PHE A 97 -0.76 -7.66 9.11
N VAL A 98 -2.05 -7.72 8.77
CA VAL A 98 -3.11 -8.10 9.72
C VAL A 98 -2.86 -9.52 10.25
N LEU A 99 -2.57 -10.48 9.37
CA LEU A 99 -2.26 -11.86 9.78
C LEU A 99 -1.05 -11.92 10.73
N MET A 100 0.01 -11.16 10.46
CA MET A 100 1.19 -11.08 11.33
C MET A 100 0.84 -10.46 12.69
N ARG A 101 0.00 -9.43 12.75
CA ARG A 101 -0.47 -8.80 14.00
C ARG A 101 -1.39 -9.70 14.84
N LEU A 102 -2.11 -10.62 14.21
CA LEU A 102 -2.98 -11.58 14.90
C LEU A 102 -2.20 -12.73 15.56
N ARG A 103 -0.94 -12.95 15.18
CA ARG A 103 -0.09 -14.01 15.78
C ARG A 103 0.42 -13.64 17.16
N LYS A 104 0.51 -14.64 18.05
CA LYS A 104 1.09 -14.50 19.39
C LYS A 104 2.61 -14.26 19.32
N PRO A 105 3.20 -13.51 20.28
CA PRO A 105 2.55 -12.76 21.36
C PRO A 105 1.82 -11.52 20.83
N ARG A 106 0.54 -11.37 21.20
CA ARG A 106 -0.35 -10.30 20.71
C ARG A 106 -0.34 -9.14 21.72
N PRO A 107 -0.08 -7.89 21.31
CA PRO A 107 -0.28 -6.74 22.18
C PRO A 107 -1.77 -6.60 22.53
N PRO A 108 -2.12 -6.00 23.67
CA PRO A 108 -3.51 -5.67 23.99
C PRO A 108 -4.13 -4.79 22.89
N MET A 109 -5.36 -5.10 22.47
CA MET A 109 -6.04 -4.47 21.33
C MET A 109 -6.09 -2.95 21.37
N GLY A 110 -6.33 -2.37 22.55
CA GLY A 110 -6.36 -0.92 22.71
C GLY A 110 -5.05 -0.22 22.32
N HIS A 111 -3.91 -0.90 22.44
CA HIS A 111 -2.62 -0.35 21.99
C HIS A 111 -2.42 -0.55 20.49
N VAL A 112 -2.84 -1.68 19.92
CA VAL A 112 -2.70 -1.98 18.49
C VAL A 112 -3.47 -0.97 17.63
N LEU A 113 -4.69 -0.61 18.02
CA LEU A 113 -5.52 0.37 17.31
C LEU A 113 -4.95 1.80 17.32
N LEU A 114 -3.99 2.09 18.20
CA LEU A 114 -3.33 3.40 18.28
C LEU A 114 -1.99 3.45 17.53
N GLN A 115 -1.57 2.33 16.94
CA GLN A 115 -0.33 2.26 16.19
C GLN A 115 -0.53 2.79 14.78
N PRO A 116 0.37 3.67 14.30
CA PRO A 116 0.22 4.29 12.98
C PRO A 116 0.20 3.25 11.84
N GLY A 117 0.93 2.15 11.99
CA GLY A 117 0.91 1.06 11.01
C GLY A 117 -0.43 0.33 10.93
N MET A 118 -1.13 0.15 12.06
CA MET A 118 -2.46 -0.47 12.06
C MET A 118 -3.51 0.48 11.49
N VAL A 119 -3.47 1.75 11.90
CA VAL A 119 -4.40 2.77 11.41
C VAL A 119 -4.25 2.99 9.91
N ALA A 120 -3.04 2.89 9.35
CA ALA A 120 -2.87 2.93 7.90
C ALA A 120 -3.60 1.79 7.19
N VAL A 121 -3.51 0.57 7.72
CA VAL A 121 -4.17 -0.60 7.14
C VAL A 121 -5.69 -0.52 7.29
N GLU A 122 -6.20 -0.10 8.44
CA GLU A 122 -7.64 0.09 8.66
C GLU A 122 -8.21 1.19 7.76
N ALA A 123 -7.53 2.34 7.69
CA ALA A 123 -7.95 3.44 6.83
C ALA A 123 -7.93 3.05 5.35
N MET A 124 -6.94 2.27 4.91
CA MET A 124 -6.91 1.72 3.56
C MET A 124 -8.08 0.77 3.30
N LEU A 125 -8.37 -0.16 4.20
CA LEU A 125 -9.50 -1.08 4.03
C LEU A 125 -10.84 -0.31 3.97
N ALA A 126 -11.00 0.72 4.80
CA ALA A 126 -12.16 1.61 4.72
C ALA A 126 -12.23 2.36 3.38
N GLY A 127 -11.11 2.94 2.93
CA GLY A 127 -10.99 3.60 1.64
C GLY A 127 -11.28 2.67 0.47
N LEU A 128 -10.91 1.39 0.56
CA LEU A 128 -11.20 0.37 -0.44
C LEU A 128 -12.71 0.11 -0.55
N VAL A 129 -13.38 -0.07 0.60
CA VAL A 129 -14.85 -0.26 0.63
C VAL A 129 -15.57 0.95 0.03
N ILE A 130 -15.15 2.16 0.40
CA ILE A 130 -15.70 3.41 -0.15
C ILE A 130 -15.44 3.48 -1.67
N GLY A 131 -14.23 3.16 -2.12
CA GLY A 131 -13.85 3.20 -3.52
C GLY A 131 -14.63 2.20 -4.38
N VAL A 132 -14.82 0.98 -3.88
CA VAL A 132 -15.70 -0.02 -4.54
C VAL A 132 -17.14 0.51 -4.61
N GLY A 133 -17.63 1.15 -3.55
CA GLY A 133 -18.93 1.81 -3.55
C GLY A 133 -19.07 2.85 -4.66
N PHE A 134 -18.07 3.72 -4.85
CA PHE A 134 -18.07 4.70 -5.94
C PHE A 134 -18.12 4.04 -7.32
N VAL A 135 -17.34 2.98 -7.54
CA VAL A 135 -17.35 2.24 -8.81
C VAL A 135 -18.71 1.58 -9.07
N VAL A 136 -19.32 0.98 -8.05
CA VAL A 136 -20.66 0.35 -8.17
C VAL A 136 -21.74 1.39 -8.45
N LEU A 137 -21.59 2.60 -7.94
CA LEU A 137 -22.52 3.72 -8.14
C LEU A 137 -22.23 4.53 -9.42
N ASP A 138 -21.31 4.06 -10.28
CA ASP A 138 -20.87 4.74 -11.51
C ASP A 138 -20.37 6.18 -11.28
N VAL A 139 -19.81 6.42 -10.09
CA VAL A 139 -19.11 7.66 -9.77
C VAL A 139 -17.68 7.52 -10.28
N ALA A 140 -17.14 8.59 -10.89
CA ALA A 140 -15.85 8.56 -11.56
C ALA A 140 -14.75 7.85 -10.73
N ALA A 141 -14.10 6.83 -11.32
CA ALA A 141 -13.14 5.97 -10.64
C ALA A 141 -11.98 6.72 -9.94
N VAL A 142 -11.68 7.93 -10.40
CA VAL A 142 -10.73 8.85 -9.75
C VAL A 142 -11.08 9.10 -8.27
N PHE A 143 -12.37 9.19 -7.92
CA PHE A 143 -12.81 9.39 -6.54
C PHE A 143 -12.51 8.19 -5.64
N GLY A 144 -12.58 6.97 -6.18
CA GLY A 144 -12.19 5.77 -5.42
C GLY A 144 -10.70 5.74 -5.08
N MET A 145 -9.85 6.12 -6.04
CA MET A 145 -8.41 6.21 -5.82
C MET A 145 -8.03 7.32 -4.84
N LEU A 146 -8.70 8.48 -4.93
CA LEU A 146 -8.51 9.56 -3.97
C LEU A 146 -8.98 9.16 -2.56
N ALA A 147 -10.11 8.46 -2.43
CA ALA A 147 -10.62 7.99 -1.15
C ALA A 147 -9.64 7.05 -0.44
N LEU A 148 -9.02 6.12 -1.19
CA LEU A 148 -8.04 5.17 -0.66
C LEU A 148 -6.88 5.84 0.09
N SER A 149 -6.14 6.76 -0.55
CA SER A 149 -4.95 7.32 0.10
C SER A 149 -5.23 8.57 0.93
N SER A 150 -6.30 9.32 0.64
CA SER A 150 -6.73 10.39 1.54
C SER A 150 -7.18 9.85 2.90
N ALA A 151 -7.81 8.67 2.95
CA ALA A 151 -8.17 8.02 4.21
C ALA A 151 -6.94 7.80 5.11
N VAL A 152 -5.83 7.29 4.56
CA VAL A 152 -4.58 7.08 5.31
C VAL A 152 -4.01 8.41 5.81
N LEU A 153 -3.92 9.42 4.94
CA LEU A 153 -3.40 10.74 5.30
C LEU A 153 -4.25 11.42 6.38
N VAL A 154 -5.58 11.38 6.25
CA VAL A 154 -6.51 11.95 7.22
C VAL A 154 -6.38 11.23 8.57
N ALA A 155 -6.33 9.90 8.56
CA ALA A 155 -6.20 9.12 9.79
C ALA A 155 -4.87 9.38 10.52
N TRP A 156 -3.76 9.45 9.78
CA TRP A 156 -2.45 9.83 10.34
C TRP A 156 -2.43 11.25 10.88
N THR A 157 -3.01 12.20 10.14
CA THR A 157 -3.10 13.60 10.56
C THR A 157 -3.93 13.71 11.84
N ALA A 158 -5.07 13.02 11.92
CA ALA A 158 -5.90 12.99 13.11
C ALA A 158 -5.15 12.38 14.32
N LEU A 159 -4.45 11.26 14.14
CA LEU A 159 -3.62 10.67 15.20
C LEU A 159 -2.53 11.61 15.71
N ALA A 160 -1.86 12.31 14.78
CA ALA A 160 -0.82 13.29 15.10
C ALA A 160 -1.39 14.47 15.89
N LEU A 161 -2.50 15.04 15.42
CA LEU A 161 -3.16 16.19 16.06
C LEU A 161 -3.70 15.86 17.46
N ILE A 162 -4.23 14.65 17.67
CA ILE A 162 -4.74 14.21 18.98
C ILE A 162 -3.58 13.81 19.94
N GLY A 163 -2.33 13.80 19.46
CA GLY A 163 -1.17 13.36 20.26
C GLY A 163 -1.23 11.88 20.64
N ARG A 164 -1.99 11.07 19.88
CA ARG A 164 -2.17 9.62 20.09
C ARG A 164 -1.25 8.77 19.23
N TRP A 165 -0.36 9.40 18.46
CA TRP A 165 0.67 8.72 17.69
C TRP A 165 1.64 7.98 18.63
N ARG A 166 1.47 6.67 18.77
CA ARG A 166 2.32 5.80 19.62
C ARG A 166 3.07 4.80 18.74
N PRO A 167 4.20 5.21 18.12
CA PRO A 167 4.93 4.33 17.23
C PRO A 167 5.58 3.23 18.06
N GLU A 168 5.50 2.00 17.59
CA GLU A 168 6.16 0.86 18.22
C GLU A 168 7.57 0.74 17.62
N HIS A 169 8.60 0.53 18.44
CA HIS A 169 9.97 0.39 17.93
C HIS A 169 10.19 -0.87 17.08
N GLY A 170 9.24 -1.82 17.11
CA GLY A 170 9.28 -3.08 16.39
C GLY A 170 9.17 -2.94 14.86
N TRP A 171 9.65 -3.96 14.15
CA TRP A 171 9.66 -3.99 12.69
C TRP A 171 8.24 -4.03 12.09
N ILE A 172 7.26 -4.59 12.80
CA ILE A 172 5.88 -4.72 12.32
C ILE A 172 5.27 -3.33 12.11
N ASP A 173 5.38 -2.41 13.08
CA ASP A 173 4.84 -1.05 12.93
C ASP A 173 5.52 -0.27 11.81
N ARG A 174 6.85 -0.44 11.65
CA ARG A 174 7.59 0.16 10.53
C ARG A 174 7.09 -0.37 9.18
N PHE A 175 6.82 -1.67 9.08
CA PHE A 175 6.25 -2.27 7.86
C PHE A 175 4.85 -1.71 7.56
N GLY A 176 3.97 -1.63 8.55
CA GLY A 176 2.65 -1.01 8.38
C GLY A 176 2.71 0.46 7.95
N ARG A 177 3.65 1.23 8.52
CA ARG A 177 3.90 2.61 8.10
C ARG A 177 4.44 2.70 6.66
N ALA A 178 5.36 1.80 6.29
CA ALA A 178 5.89 1.75 4.93
C ALA A 178 4.76 1.49 3.91
N LEU A 179 3.87 0.54 4.20
CA LEU A 179 2.66 0.31 3.41
C LEU A 179 1.80 1.58 3.31
N GLY A 180 1.56 2.27 4.42
CA GLY A 180 0.83 3.54 4.43
C GLY A 180 1.48 4.61 3.54
N VAL A 181 2.81 4.76 3.57
CA VAL A 181 3.53 5.68 2.68
C VAL A 181 3.38 5.26 1.22
N CYS A 182 3.51 3.97 0.91
CA CYS A 182 3.30 3.46 -0.44
C CYS A 182 1.90 3.78 -0.96
N TRP A 183 0.85 3.66 -0.12
CA TRP A 183 -0.50 4.10 -0.48
C TRP A 183 -0.59 5.60 -0.74
N CYS A 184 0.02 6.43 0.11
CA CYS A 184 0.02 7.88 -0.07
C CYS A 184 0.74 8.31 -1.37
N LEU A 185 1.84 7.64 -1.73
CA LEU A 185 2.62 7.96 -2.93
C LEU A 185 1.96 7.51 -4.24
N LEU A 186 1.04 6.55 -4.19
CA LEU A 186 0.31 6.10 -5.39
C LEU A 186 -0.54 7.22 -6.02
N ILE A 187 -1.14 8.12 -5.23
CA ILE A 187 -1.97 9.24 -5.74
C ILE A 187 -1.18 10.22 -6.62
N PRO A 188 -0.11 10.88 -6.14
CA PRO A 188 0.58 11.88 -6.93
C PRO A 188 1.18 11.27 -8.19
N VAL A 189 1.67 10.03 -8.11
CA VAL A 189 2.15 9.28 -9.28
C VAL A 189 1.01 9.12 -10.29
N TYR A 190 -0.14 8.59 -9.86
CA TYR A 190 -1.30 8.40 -10.73
C TYR A 190 -1.80 9.72 -11.35
N LEU A 191 -1.90 10.79 -10.55
CA LEU A 191 -2.35 12.10 -11.02
C LEU A 191 -1.40 12.71 -12.05
N VAL A 192 -0.08 12.66 -11.81
CA VAL A 192 0.92 13.14 -12.77
C VAL A 192 0.77 12.38 -14.10
N LEU A 193 0.55 11.07 -14.05
CA LEU A 193 0.37 10.26 -15.25
C LEU A 193 -0.91 10.62 -15.99
N VAL A 194 -2.02 10.82 -15.28
CA VAL A 194 -3.26 11.27 -15.91
C VAL A 194 -3.05 12.63 -16.58
N VAL A 195 -2.43 13.60 -15.90
CA VAL A 195 -2.24 14.97 -16.42
C VAL A 195 -1.23 15.06 -17.57
N VAL A 196 -0.19 14.22 -17.58
CA VAL A 196 0.83 14.25 -18.63
C VAL A 196 0.34 13.62 -19.94
N PHE A 197 -0.59 12.67 -19.86
CA PHE A 197 -1.04 11.88 -21.02
C PHE A 197 -2.48 12.19 -21.47
N TRP A 198 -3.14 13.20 -20.89
CA TRP A 198 -4.45 13.75 -21.30
C TRP A 198 -4.38 15.26 -21.46
#